data_AF-A0A858CPD1-F1
#
_entry.id   AF-A0A858CPD1-F1
#
_cell.length_a   1.000
_cell.length_b   1.000
_cell.length_c   1.000
_cell.angle_alpha   90.00
_cell.angle_beta   90.00
_cell.angle_gamma   90.00
#
_symmetry.space_group_name_H-M   'P 1'
#
loop_
_entity.id
_entity.type
_entity.pdbx_description
1 polymer ?
#
loop_
_entity_poly.entity_id
_entity_poly.type
_entity_poly.pdbx_seq_one_letter_code
_entity_poly.pdbx_strand_id
1 'polypeptide(L)'
;MTTDIFPGADDDGCEPFRQIAKFTGCKEEEVYYSFRGIGVPQWITPEHIDAVQANTKAINNAARAARNLQDALNRLSRSDIETIIKHGGATPAQIAFLAANLEGWATDLTGWRAKQSRAGGKNPAAYAVAEGMRRLFRRLRRKITFGNHPDGGPSTDFSRAVEHAIGAFGIRAGWQLPAQRAWEKQSRINARLTRCRMDFERRERNLNPPKPPDLTGVSILPDGPGKFRVTLDDLTDIPGVTVETKWFSSGNELQKYAADWARRTRTEVREFERMRAAVGFSMNSEK
;
A
#
# COMPACT_ATOMS: atom_id res chain seq x y z
N MET A 1 39.51 -20.54 11.63
CA MET A 1 38.04 -20.61 11.46
C MET A 1 37.53 -19.18 11.40
N THR A 2 37.28 -18.68 10.20
CA THR A 2 36.64 -17.38 9.97
C THR A 2 35.19 -17.51 10.39
N THR A 3 34.82 -16.94 11.54
CA THR A 3 33.42 -16.64 11.83
C THR A 3 32.98 -15.64 10.77
N ASP A 4 32.28 -16.17 9.79
CA ASP A 4 31.72 -15.43 8.67
C ASP A 4 30.85 -14.31 9.24
N ILE A 5 31.12 -13.06 8.82
CA ILE A 5 30.47 -11.86 9.36
C ILE A 5 28.96 -11.88 9.06
N PHE A 6 28.59 -12.65 8.05
CA PHE A 6 27.23 -13.12 7.85
C PHE A 6 27.16 -14.49 8.51
N PRO A 7 26.41 -14.69 9.62
CA PRO A 7 26.12 -16.04 10.04
C PRO A 7 25.58 -16.76 8.81
N GLY A 8 26.20 -17.88 8.43
CA GLY A 8 25.55 -18.82 7.54
C GLY A 8 24.21 -19.10 8.19
N ALA A 9 23.17 -18.47 7.67
CA ALA A 9 21.85 -18.64 8.21
C ALA A 9 21.50 -20.09 7.86
N ASP A 10 21.48 -20.95 8.88
CA ASP A 10 20.84 -22.27 8.77
C ASP A 10 19.34 -22.13 8.43
N ASP A 11 18.84 -20.89 8.44
CA ASP A 11 17.55 -20.43 7.96
C ASP A 11 17.70 -19.84 6.55
N ASP A 12 16.80 -20.18 5.64
CA ASP A 12 16.81 -19.74 4.22
C ASP A 12 16.55 -18.23 4.02
N GLY A 13 16.62 -17.44 5.11
CA GLY A 13 16.32 -16.02 5.16
C GLY A 13 14.83 -15.72 5.02
N CYS A 14 13.97 -16.75 5.01
CA CYS A 14 12.55 -16.61 4.77
C CYS A 14 11.70 -16.60 6.06
N GLU A 15 12.30 -16.86 7.22
CA GLU A 15 11.59 -16.91 8.50
C GLU A 15 10.77 -15.64 8.82
N PRO A 16 11.24 -14.41 8.56
CA PRO A 16 10.41 -13.21 8.74
C PRO A 16 9.13 -13.24 7.89
N PHE A 17 9.21 -13.76 6.66
CA PHE A 17 8.05 -13.88 5.77
C PHE A 17 7.07 -14.93 6.28
N ARG A 18 7.56 -16.06 6.82
CA ARG A 18 6.72 -17.09 7.45
C ARG A 18 5.98 -16.57 8.67
N GLN A 19 6.66 -15.84 9.55
CA GLN A 19 6.05 -15.25 10.74
C GLN A 19 4.95 -14.25 10.37
N ILE A 20 5.21 -13.38 9.39
CA ILE A 20 4.21 -12.43 8.88
C ILE A 20 3.03 -13.17 8.23
N ALA A 21 3.29 -14.22 7.46
CA ALA A 21 2.25 -15.02 6.81
C ALA A 21 1.33 -15.67 7.85
N LYS A 22 1.91 -16.28 8.89
CA LYS A 22 1.18 -16.86 10.02
C LYS A 22 0.34 -15.81 10.76
N PHE A 23 0.93 -14.65 11.06
CA PHE A 23 0.25 -13.57 11.77
C PHE A 23 -0.92 -12.99 10.96
N THR A 24 -0.72 -12.79 9.66
CA THR A 24 -1.74 -12.22 8.78
C THR A 24 -2.73 -13.26 8.24
N GLY A 25 -2.48 -14.55 8.41
CA GLY A 25 -3.31 -15.63 7.90
C GLY A 25 -3.30 -15.70 6.36
N CYS A 26 -2.12 -15.59 5.75
CA CYS A 26 -1.92 -15.68 4.30
C CYS A 26 -0.76 -16.63 3.94
N LYS A 27 -0.47 -16.80 2.65
CA LYS A 27 0.67 -17.64 2.22
C LYS A 27 1.98 -16.86 2.27
N GLU A 28 3.08 -17.54 2.58
CA GLU A 28 4.44 -16.96 2.60
C GLU A 28 4.78 -16.25 1.28
N GLU A 29 4.47 -16.88 0.14
CA GLU A 29 4.69 -16.31 -1.19
C GLU A 29 4.00 -14.94 -1.37
N GLU A 30 2.79 -14.77 -0.82
CA GLU A 30 2.05 -13.51 -0.93
C GLU A 30 2.77 -12.39 -0.17
N VAL A 31 3.34 -12.72 0.98
CA VAL A 31 4.21 -11.83 1.75
C VAL A 31 5.46 -11.52 0.94
N TYR A 32 6.23 -12.52 0.52
CA TYR A 32 7.44 -12.33 -0.27
C TYR A 32 7.22 -11.42 -1.50
N TYR A 33 6.20 -11.71 -2.31
CA TYR A 33 5.87 -10.91 -3.49
C TYR A 33 5.36 -9.50 -3.16
N SER A 34 4.95 -9.23 -1.92
CA SER A 34 4.57 -7.87 -1.50
C SER A 34 5.79 -7.00 -1.23
N PHE A 35 6.92 -7.62 -0.85
CA PHE A 35 8.21 -6.97 -0.59
C PHE A 35 9.08 -6.86 -1.85
N ARG A 36 8.82 -7.68 -2.88
CA ARG A 36 9.55 -7.64 -4.15
C ARG A 36 9.59 -6.22 -4.75
N GLY A 37 10.79 -5.78 -5.14
CA GLY A 37 11.04 -4.47 -5.76
C GLY A 37 10.98 -3.29 -4.78
N ILE A 38 10.86 -3.54 -3.47
CA ILE A 38 11.24 -2.55 -2.46
C ILE A 38 12.76 -2.67 -2.34
N GLY A 39 13.48 -1.55 -2.52
CA GLY A 39 14.94 -1.55 -2.41
C GLY A 39 15.33 -2.15 -1.06
N VAL A 40 16.24 -3.12 -1.08
CA VAL A 40 16.69 -3.82 0.13
C VAL A 40 17.17 -2.75 1.10
N PRO A 41 16.45 -2.50 2.21
CA PRO A 41 17.00 -1.66 3.25
C PRO A 41 18.26 -2.38 3.71
N GLN A 42 19.36 -1.66 3.94
CA GLN A 42 20.44 -2.26 4.72
C GLN A 42 19.79 -2.72 6.02
N TRP A 43 19.62 -4.04 6.19
CA TRP A 43 18.97 -4.63 7.34
C TRP A 43 19.91 -4.40 8.51
N ILE A 44 19.80 -3.22 9.11
CA ILE A 44 20.57 -2.83 10.28
C ILE A 44 19.82 -3.45 11.45
N THR A 45 20.00 -4.76 11.61
CA THR A 45 19.59 -5.44 12.82
C THR A 45 20.59 -5.11 13.93
N PRO A 46 20.20 -5.22 15.21
CA PRO A 46 21.11 -5.09 16.33
C PRO A 46 22.33 -6.01 16.21
N GLU A 47 22.11 -7.25 15.78
CA GLU A 47 23.16 -8.25 15.60
C GLU A 47 24.14 -7.81 14.51
N HIS A 48 23.65 -7.18 13.44
CA HIS A 48 24.49 -6.61 12.40
C HIS A 48 25.28 -5.40 12.91
N ILE A 49 24.68 -4.52 13.72
CA ILE A 49 25.40 -3.41 14.36
C ILE A 49 26.50 -3.95 15.28
N ASP A 50 26.17 -4.95 16.10
CA ASP A 50 27.09 -5.56 17.05
C ASP A 50 28.22 -6.31 16.32
N ALA A 51 27.91 -7.02 15.24
CA ALA A 51 28.88 -7.66 14.37
C ALA A 51 29.81 -6.64 13.69
N VAL A 52 29.26 -5.55 13.15
CA VAL A 52 30.06 -4.45 12.59
C VAL A 52 30.92 -3.81 13.68
N GLN A 53 30.42 -3.65 14.90
CA GLN A 53 31.18 -3.10 16.02
C GLN A 53 32.34 -4.03 16.43
N ALA A 54 32.08 -5.34 16.53
CA ALA A 54 33.09 -6.34 16.81
C ALA A 54 34.17 -6.35 15.72
N ASN A 55 33.76 -6.31 14.45
CA ASN A 55 34.68 -6.26 13.31
C ASN A 55 35.48 -4.95 13.27
N THR A 56 34.84 -3.80 13.51
CA THR A 56 35.50 -2.50 13.58
C THR A 56 36.56 -2.48 14.69
N LYS A 57 36.26 -3.10 15.84
CA LYS A 57 37.24 -3.25 16.94
C LYS A 57 38.41 -4.15 16.52
N ALA A 58 38.13 -5.27 15.86
CA ALA A 58 39.16 -6.18 15.37
C ALA A 58 40.08 -5.51 14.34
N ILE A 59 39.52 -4.78 13.37
CA ILE A 59 40.28 -4.03 12.35
C ILE A 59 41.13 -2.94 13.01
N ASN A 60 40.58 -2.18 13.96
CA ASN A 60 41.35 -1.18 14.71
C ASN A 60 42.53 -1.80 15.48
N ASN A 61 42.33 -2.96 16.10
CA ASN A 61 43.40 -3.68 16.79
C ASN A 61 44.47 -4.15 15.80
N ALA A 62 44.07 -4.69 14.64
CA ALA A 62 44.98 -5.10 13.58
C ALA A 62 45.80 -3.92 13.04
N ALA A 63 45.16 -2.77 12.81
CA ALA A 63 45.84 -1.53 12.39
C ALA A 63 46.92 -1.09 13.39
N ARG A 64 46.60 -1.10 14.70
CA ARG A 64 47.57 -0.79 15.75
C ARG A 64 48.74 -1.77 15.77
N ALA A 65 48.45 -3.07 15.64
CA ALA A 65 49.50 -4.09 15.59
C ALA A 65 50.42 -3.90 14.37
N ALA A 66 49.86 -3.57 13.21
CA ALA A 66 50.63 -3.28 12.00
C ALA A 66 51.52 -2.03 12.17
N ARG A 67 51.01 -0.94 12.76
CA ARG A 67 51.84 0.25 13.09
C ARG A 67 52.97 -0.09 14.06
N ASN A 68 52.67 -0.80 15.14
CA ASN A 68 53.70 -1.18 16.11
C ASN A 68 54.80 -2.05 15.46
N LEU A 69 54.42 -2.97 14.55
CA LEU A 69 55.37 -3.76 13.79
C LEU A 69 56.20 -2.89 12.83
N GLN A 70 55.57 -1.94 12.13
CA GLN A 70 56.27 -0.99 11.27
C GLN A 70 57.32 -0.20 12.06
N ASP A 71 56.94 0.34 13.22
CA ASP A 71 57.84 1.09 14.09
C ASP A 71 58.99 0.24 14.61
N ALA A 72 58.72 -1.02 14.97
CA ALA A 72 59.75 -1.97 15.38
C ALA A 72 60.73 -2.28 14.24
N LEU A 73 60.22 -2.53 13.03
CA LEU A 73 61.05 -2.79 11.85
C LEU A 73 61.90 -1.57 11.48
N ASN A 74 61.36 -0.35 11.60
CA ASN A 74 62.10 0.88 11.32
C ASN A 74 63.24 1.18 12.31
N ARG A 75 63.24 0.53 13.49
CA ARG A 75 64.32 0.63 14.48
C ARG A 75 65.44 -0.37 14.25
N LEU A 76 65.23 -1.37 13.40
CA LEU A 76 66.26 -2.36 13.06
C LEU A 76 67.32 -1.74 12.15
N SER A 77 68.51 -2.32 12.16
CA SER A 77 69.55 -1.96 11.21
C SER A 77 69.14 -2.40 9.80
N ARG A 78 69.69 -1.73 8.78
CA ARG A 78 69.39 -2.06 7.37
C ARG A 78 69.74 -3.52 7.03
N SER A 79 70.83 -4.05 7.58
CA SER A 79 71.25 -5.45 7.39
C SER A 79 70.27 -6.46 7.98
N ASP A 80 69.65 -6.14 9.13
CA ASP A 80 68.66 -7.01 9.76
C ASP A 80 67.37 -7.05 8.94
N ILE A 81 66.93 -5.89 8.43
CA ILE A 81 65.76 -5.80 7.53
C ILE A 81 66.01 -6.60 6.25
N GLU A 82 67.18 -6.46 5.62
CA GLU A 82 67.56 -7.22 4.42
C GLU A 82 67.55 -8.74 4.69
N THR A 83 68.00 -9.16 5.86
CA THR A 83 67.96 -10.57 6.29
C THR A 83 66.51 -11.06 6.43
N ILE A 84 65.65 -10.31 7.11
CA ILE A 84 64.21 -10.64 7.25
C ILE A 84 63.54 -10.77 5.89
N ILE A 85 63.80 -9.82 4.97
CA ILE A 85 63.24 -9.84 3.61
C ILE A 85 63.75 -11.07 2.83
N LYS A 86 65.04 -11.40 2.94
CA LYS A 86 65.63 -12.58 2.29
C LYS A 86 64.97 -13.88 2.75
N HIS A 87 64.50 -13.94 3.99
CA HIS A 87 63.75 -15.07 4.54
C HIS A 87 62.24 -15.03 4.23
N GLY A 88 61.79 -14.13 3.37
CA GLY A 88 60.39 -14.01 2.95
C GLY A 88 59.52 -13.14 3.88
N GLY A 89 60.13 -12.39 4.79
CA GLY A 89 59.42 -11.41 5.61
C GLY A 89 58.93 -10.21 4.80
N ALA A 90 57.85 -9.58 5.28
CA ALA A 90 57.29 -8.39 4.65
C ALA A 90 58.20 -7.16 4.83
N THR A 91 58.22 -6.29 3.82
CA THR A 91 58.99 -5.04 3.88
C THR A 91 58.29 -4.01 4.80
N PRO A 92 59.03 -3.06 5.39
CA PRO A 92 58.43 -1.97 6.16
C PRO A 92 57.36 -1.19 5.36
N ALA A 93 57.58 -1.00 4.05
CA ALA A 93 56.62 -0.34 3.17
C ALA A 93 55.33 -1.16 2.98
N GLN A 94 55.42 -2.49 2.88
CA GLN A 94 54.23 -3.36 2.80
C GLN A 94 53.43 -3.32 4.11
N ILE A 95 54.10 -3.33 5.26
CA ILE A 95 53.43 -3.19 6.56
C ILE A 95 52.79 -1.81 6.71
N ALA A 96 53.46 -0.75 6.27
CA ALA A 96 52.90 0.61 6.25
C ALA A 96 51.63 0.70 5.39
N PHE A 97 51.67 0.10 4.19
CA PHE A 97 50.51 0.05 3.29
C PHE A 97 49.34 -0.73 3.90
N LEU A 98 49.62 -1.86 4.55
CA LEU A 98 48.61 -2.64 5.27
C LEU A 98 47.97 -1.82 6.41
N ALA A 99 48.78 -1.14 7.23
CA ALA A 99 48.29 -0.30 8.31
C ALA A 99 47.35 0.80 7.78
N ALA A 100 47.76 1.51 6.73
CA ALA A 100 46.96 2.56 6.10
C ALA A 100 45.61 2.03 5.57
N ASN A 101 45.60 0.86 4.93
CA ASN A 101 44.35 0.25 4.45
C ASN A 101 43.41 -0.14 5.59
N LEU A 102 43.94 -0.77 6.64
CA LEU A 102 43.15 -1.15 7.82
C LEU A 102 42.55 0.07 8.52
N GLU A 103 43.29 1.19 8.58
CA GLU A 103 42.79 2.45 9.11
C GLU A 103 41.71 3.09 8.24
N GLY A 104 41.89 3.05 6.92
CA GLY A 104 40.87 3.47 5.96
C GLY A 104 39.57 2.71 6.21
N TRP A 105 39.63 1.38 6.29
CA TRP A 105 38.48 0.53 6.56
C TRP A 105 37.84 0.79 7.94
N ALA A 106 38.66 0.95 8.98
CA ALA A 106 38.16 1.29 10.31
C ALA A 106 37.45 2.66 10.32
N THR A 107 37.98 3.64 9.58
CA THR A 107 37.39 4.97 9.42
C THR A 107 36.06 4.89 8.68
N ASP A 108 36.00 4.14 7.58
CA ASP A 108 34.79 3.93 6.80
C ASP A 108 33.69 3.25 7.61
N LEU A 109 34.03 2.19 8.36
CA LEU A 109 33.07 1.49 9.22
C LEU A 109 32.60 2.36 10.39
N THR A 110 33.50 3.14 10.99
CA THR A 110 33.15 4.10 12.04
C THR A 110 32.24 5.21 11.48
N GLY A 111 32.54 5.71 10.27
CA GLY A 111 31.72 6.70 9.57
C GLY A 111 30.35 6.15 9.19
N TRP A 112 30.28 4.90 8.73
CA TRP A 112 29.03 4.18 8.51
C TRP A 112 28.23 4.09 9.82
N ARG A 113 28.85 3.66 10.92
CA ARG A 113 28.21 3.56 12.24
C ARG A 113 27.70 4.91 12.74
N ALA A 114 28.47 5.98 12.59
CA ALA A 114 28.06 7.33 13.00
C ALA A 114 26.81 7.81 12.24
N LYS A 115 26.63 7.37 10.99
CA LYS A 115 25.42 7.63 10.20
C LYS A 115 24.22 6.81 10.68
N GLN A 116 24.45 5.62 11.28
CA GLN A 116 23.38 4.79 11.86
C GLN A 116 22.99 5.20 13.28
N SER A 117 23.95 5.64 14.10
CA SER A 117 23.80 5.91 15.54
C SER A 117 23.03 7.18 15.88
N ARG A 118 22.64 8.01 14.89
CA ARG A 118 22.25 9.40 15.16
C ARG A 118 20.76 9.71 15.34
N ALA A 119 19.85 8.75 15.40
CA ALA A 119 18.49 9.13 15.74
C ALA A 119 17.64 7.99 16.32
N GLY A 120 16.87 8.32 17.36
CA GLY A 120 15.48 7.84 17.51
C GLY A 120 14.60 8.36 16.37
N GLY A 121 15.08 8.23 15.14
CA GLY A 121 14.58 8.82 13.91
C GLY A 121 14.59 7.79 12.80
N LYS A 122 13.77 8.09 11.80
CA LYS A 122 13.32 7.24 10.69
C LYS A 122 14.28 6.10 10.30
N ASN A 123 14.07 4.89 10.83
CA ASN A 123 14.76 3.70 10.34
C ASN A 123 14.19 3.34 8.95
N PRO A 124 14.98 3.47 7.85
CA PRO A 124 14.48 3.22 6.50
C PRO A 124 13.95 1.80 6.29
N ALA A 125 14.50 0.82 7.01
CA ALA A 125 14.02 -0.56 6.96
C ALA A 125 12.58 -0.69 7.47
N ALA A 126 12.25 0.01 8.56
CA ALA A 126 10.88 0.02 9.08
C ALA A 126 9.88 0.61 8.07
N TYR A 127 10.26 1.65 7.31
CA TYR A 127 9.43 2.22 6.25
C TYR A 127 9.26 1.28 5.06
N ALA A 128 10.31 0.58 4.68
CA ALA A 128 10.25 -0.44 3.64
C ALA A 128 9.32 -1.60 4.05
N VAL A 129 9.43 -2.06 5.30
CA VAL A 129 8.52 -3.06 5.87
C VAL A 129 7.07 -2.58 5.83
N ALA A 130 6.80 -1.35 6.30
CA ALA A 130 5.46 -0.78 6.26
C ALA A 130 4.90 -0.66 4.82
N GLU A 131 5.74 -0.34 3.82
CA GLU A 131 5.34 -0.35 2.40
C GLU A 131 5.06 -1.77 1.88
N GLY A 132 5.82 -2.77 2.29
CA GLY A 132 5.56 -4.18 2.00
C GLY A 132 4.20 -4.61 2.55
N MET A 133 3.93 -4.30 3.83
CA MET A 133 2.64 -4.58 4.48
C MET A 133 1.49 -3.85 3.81
N ARG A 134 1.68 -2.61 3.35
CA ARG A 134 0.66 -1.88 2.57
C ARG A 134 0.33 -2.60 1.26
N ARG A 135 1.35 -3.09 0.55
CA ARG A 135 1.17 -3.86 -0.69
C ARG A 135 0.47 -5.19 -0.42
N LEU A 136 0.82 -5.87 0.68
CA LEU A 136 0.20 -7.11 1.13
C LEU A 136 -1.28 -6.91 1.42
N PHE A 137 -1.64 -5.96 2.29
CA PHE A 137 -3.03 -5.67 2.64
C PHE A 137 -3.87 -5.31 1.40
N ARG A 138 -3.29 -4.54 0.48
CA ARG A 138 -3.95 -4.24 -0.80
C ARG A 138 -4.19 -5.49 -1.64
N ARG A 139 -3.22 -6.41 -1.73
CA ARG A 139 -3.36 -7.69 -2.46
C ARG A 139 -4.43 -8.58 -1.83
N LEU A 140 -4.45 -8.65 -0.50
CA LEU A 140 -5.45 -9.38 0.29
C LEU A 140 -6.82 -8.68 0.35
N ARG A 141 -6.97 -7.52 -0.31
CA ARG A 141 -8.19 -6.68 -0.28
C ARG A 141 -8.65 -6.29 1.13
N ARG A 142 -7.72 -6.18 2.08
CA ARG A 142 -7.98 -5.76 3.46
C ARG A 142 -7.93 -4.24 3.58
N LYS A 143 -8.75 -3.71 4.49
CA LYS A 143 -8.79 -2.28 4.76
C LYS A 143 -7.47 -1.83 5.38
N ILE A 144 -6.90 -0.75 4.85
CA ILE A 144 -5.68 -0.12 5.39
C ILE A 144 -6.13 1.12 6.16
N THR A 145 -6.12 1.03 7.48
CA THR A 145 -6.43 2.13 8.41
C THR A 145 -5.25 2.37 9.32
N PHE A 146 -5.17 3.55 9.89
CA PHE A 146 -4.19 3.88 10.92
C PHE A 146 -4.92 4.22 12.21
N GLY A 147 -4.40 3.74 13.34
CA GLY A 147 -4.95 4.04 14.65
C GLY A 147 -4.03 3.54 15.76
N ASN A 148 -4.07 4.25 16.88
CA ASN A 148 -3.38 3.97 18.11
C ASN A 148 -4.38 3.90 19.28
N HIS A 149 -4.11 3.02 20.24
CA HIS A 149 -4.75 3.04 21.54
C HIS A 149 -4.24 4.23 22.37
N PRO A 150 -5.00 4.71 23.36
CA PRO A 150 -4.55 5.73 24.30
C PRO A 150 -3.22 5.36 24.97
N ASP A 151 -3.00 4.07 25.21
CA ASP A 151 -1.81 3.50 25.85
C ASP A 151 -0.60 3.38 24.90
N GLY A 152 -0.71 3.86 23.66
CA GLY A 152 0.40 3.94 22.70
C GLY A 152 0.55 2.75 21.72
N GLY A 153 -0.18 1.66 21.92
CA GLY A 153 -0.17 0.49 21.03
C GLY A 153 -1.01 0.65 19.75
N PRO A 154 -0.84 -0.21 18.72
CA PRO A 154 -1.62 -0.13 17.49
C PRO A 154 -3.06 -0.66 17.67
N SER A 155 -4.06 0.12 17.24
CA SER A 155 -5.48 -0.27 17.39
C SER A 155 -6.09 -0.90 16.14
N THR A 156 -5.45 -0.77 14.98
CA THR A 156 -5.94 -1.32 13.71
C THR A 156 -5.18 -2.57 13.28
N ASP A 157 -5.81 -3.45 12.51
CA ASP A 157 -5.17 -4.66 11.98
C ASP A 157 -3.91 -4.34 11.16
N PHE A 158 -3.96 -3.27 10.37
CA PHE A 158 -2.81 -2.82 9.58
C PHE A 158 -1.65 -2.37 10.48
N SER A 159 -1.94 -1.52 11.46
CA SER A 159 -0.92 -1.04 12.41
C SER A 159 -0.30 -2.19 13.22
N ARG A 160 -1.12 -3.15 13.68
CA ARG A 160 -0.66 -4.37 14.37
C ARG A 160 0.24 -5.22 13.47
N ALA A 161 -0.15 -5.39 12.21
CA ALA A 161 0.64 -6.15 11.26
C ALA A 161 1.97 -5.48 10.89
N VAL A 162 2.03 -4.15 10.85
CA VAL A 162 3.28 -3.40 10.65
C VAL A 162 4.20 -3.54 11.86
N GLU A 163 3.69 -3.42 13.08
CA GLU A 163 4.47 -3.62 14.31
C GLU A 163 5.05 -5.04 14.36
N HIS A 164 4.20 -6.05 14.14
CA HIS A 164 4.63 -7.45 14.11
C HIS A 164 5.69 -7.70 13.04
N ALA A 165 5.50 -7.18 11.82
CA ALA A 165 6.46 -7.34 10.73
C ALA A 165 7.81 -6.68 11.04
N ILE A 166 7.82 -5.48 11.63
CA ILE A 166 9.06 -4.81 12.07
C ILE A 166 9.81 -5.69 13.08
N GLY A 167 9.09 -6.30 14.03
CA GLY A 167 9.64 -7.25 14.99
C GLY A 167 10.18 -8.53 14.33
N ALA A 168 9.45 -9.11 13.40
CA ALA A 168 9.86 -10.33 12.67
C ALA A 168 11.15 -10.13 11.86
N PHE A 169 11.40 -8.92 11.36
CA PHE A 169 12.66 -8.55 10.70
C PHE A 169 13.77 -8.10 11.68
N GLY A 170 13.55 -8.18 12.99
CA GLY A 170 14.54 -7.77 14.00
C GLY A 170 14.86 -6.27 13.98
N ILE A 171 13.98 -5.43 13.43
CA ILE A 171 14.25 -4.01 13.24
C ILE A 171 13.94 -3.25 14.53
N ARG A 172 14.95 -2.60 15.14
CA ARG A 172 14.74 -1.69 16.28
C ARG A 172 14.19 -0.34 15.81
N ALA A 173 12.87 -0.26 15.63
CA ALA A 173 12.17 0.97 15.28
C ALA A 173 10.72 0.96 15.78
N GLY A 174 10.17 2.15 16.06
CA GLY A 174 8.75 2.30 16.35
C GLY A 174 7.89 2.13 15.09
N TRP A 175 6.73 1.48 15.22
CA TRP A 175 5.82 1.20 14.11
C TRP A 175 5.00 2.41 13.64
N GLN A 176 4.78 3.39 14.53
CA GLN A 176 3.79 4.46 14.35
C GLN A 176 4.04 5.29 13.09
N LEU A 177 5.24 5.89 12.96
CA LEU A 177 5.56 6.72 11.81
C LEU A 177 5.64 5.92 10.48
N PRO A 178 6.26 4.73 10.42
CA PRO A 178 6.19 3.86 9.24
C PRO A 178 4.76 3.52 8.81
N ALA A 179 3.92 3.07 9.73
CA ALA A 179 2.52 2.72 9.46
C ALA A 179 1.72 3.94 8.98
N GLN A 180 1.91 5.10 9.63
CA GLN A 180 1.24 6.34 9.24
C GLN A 180 1.60 6.74 7.80
N ARG A 181 2.89 6.73 7.43
CA ARG A 181 3.31 7.07 6.05
C ARG A 181 2.76 6.10 5.01
N ALA A 182 2.74 4.81 5.32
CA ALA A 182 2.18 3.80 4.43
C ALA A 182 0.66 4.00 4.23
N TRP A 183 -0.07 4.32 5.30
CA TRP A 183 -1.49 4.66 5.26
C TRP A 183 -1.76 5.96 4.49
N GLU A 184 -0.99 7.03 4.72
CA GLU A 184 -1.09 8.30 3.98
C GLU A 184 -0.94 8.07 2.47
N LYS A 185 0.04 7.26 2.08
CA LYS A 185 0.27 6.89 0.68
C LYS A 185 -0.93 6.13 0.10
N GLN A 186 -1.49 5.17 0.83
CA GLN A 186 -2.68 4.44 0.38
C GLN A 186 -3.89 5.38 0.23
N SER A 187 -4.07 6.30 1.18
CA SER A 187 -5.15 7.29 1.15
C SER A 187 -5.05 8.20 -0.09
N ARG A 188 -3.85 8.66 -0.44
CA ARG A 188 -3.60 9.42 -1.68
C ARG A 188 -3.91 8.62 -2.94
N ILE A 189 -3.56 7.33 -2.97
CA ILE A 189 -3.87 6.44 -4.10
C ILE A 189 -5.39 6.30 -4.25
N ASN A 190 -6.11 6.05 -3.15
CA ASN A 190 -7.57 5.92 -3.15
C ASN A 190 -8.26 7.22 -3.60
N ALA A 191 -7.77 8.37 -3.13
CA ALA A 191 -8.28 9.68 -3.56
C ALA A 191 -8.06 9.92 -5.07
N ARG A 192 -6.92 9.49 -5.62
CA ARG A 192 -6.67 9.56 -7.06
C ARG A 192 -7.60 8.64 -7.85
N LEU A 193 -7.77 7.40 -7.42
CA LEU A 193 -8.68 6.44 -8.07
C LEU A 193 -10.13 6.94 -8.08
N THR A 194 -10.59 7.51 -6.97
CA THR A 194 -11.93 8.09 -6.84
C THR A 194 -12.12 9.24 -7.83
N ARG A 195 -11.14 10.14 -7.96
CA ARG A 195 -11.17 11.22 -8.95
C ARG A 195 -11.24 10.68 -10.38
N CYS A 196 -10.37 9.74 -10.75
CA CYS A 196 -10.39 9.14 -12.09
C CYS A 196 -11.73 8.47 -12.41
N ARG A 197 -12.36 7.81 -11.43
CA ARG A 197 -13.69 7.22 -11.59
C ARG A 197 -14.76 8.27 -11.84
N MET A 198 -14.79 9.35 -11.05
CA MET A 198 -15.74 10.45 -11.25
C MET A 198 -15.54 11.13 -12.61
N ASP A 199 -14.29 11.33 -13.04
CA ASP A 199 -13.98 11.90 -14.35
C ASP A 199 -14.45 11.00 -15.50
N PHE A 200 -14.28 9.68 -15.35
CA PHE A 200 -14.80 8.70 -16.30
C PHE A 200 -16.32 8.73 -16.37
N GLU A 201 -17.01 8.67 -15.23
CA GLU A 201 -18.49 8.74 -15.14
C GLU A 201 -19.04 10.06 -15.69
N ARG A 202 -18.28 11.16 -15.59
CA ARG A 202 -18.64 12.45 -16.19
C ARG A 202 -18.45 12.42 -17.71
N ARG A 203 -17.35 11.87 -18.21
CA ARG A 203 -17.11 11.72 -19.66
C ARG A 203 -18.14 10.80 -20.31
N GLU A 204 -18.47 9.69 -19.65
CA GLU A 204 -19.50 8.77 -20.11
C GLU A 204 -20.87 9.45 -20.20
N ARG A 205 -21.25 10.23 -19.18
CA ARG A 205 -22.46 11.07 -19.21
C ARG A 205 -22.46 12.13 -20.31
N ASN A 206 -21.29 12.67 -20.66
CA ASN A 206 -21.18 13.66 -21.73
C ASN A 206 -21.23 13.01 -23.13
N LEU A 207 -20.66 11.82 -23.29
CA LEU A 207 -20.68 11.06 -24.55
C LEU A 207 -22.04 10.44 -24.83
N ASN A 208 -22.70 9.95 -23.78
CA ASN A 208 -24.06 9.44 -23.81
C ASN A 208 -24.91 10.34 -22.91
N PRO A 209 -25.28 11.56 -23.37
CA PRO A 209 -26.20 12.38 -22.61
C PRO A 209 -27.46 11.54 -22.36
N PRO A 210 -28.01 11.55 -21.14
CA PRO A 210 -29.25 10.86 -20.87
C PRO A 210 -30.28 11.35 -21.89
N LYS A 211 -30.82 10.43 -22.69
CA LYS A 211 -31.85 10.76 -23.68
C LYS A 211 -32.94 11.56 -22.97
N PRO A 212 -33.44 12.66 -23.57
CA PRO A 212 -34.57 13.36 -23.00
C PRO A 212 -35.69 12.35 -22.76
N PRO A 213 -36.43 12.47 -21.64
CA PRO A 213 -37.56 11.58 -21.38
C PRO A 213 -38.51 11.62 -22.59
N ASP A 214 -38.92 10.44 -23.05
CA ASP A 214 -39.88 10.33 -24.13
C ASP A 214 -41.27 10.72 -23.60
N LEU A 215 -41.69 11.94 -23.94
CA LEU A 215 -42.98 12.51 -23.56
C LEU A 215 -44.04 12.31 -24.64
N THR A 216 -43.81 11.40 -25.61
CA THR A 216 -44.78 11.18 -26.69
C THR A 216 -46.12 10.74 -26.09
N GLY A 217 -47.17 11.52 -26.36
CA GLY A 217 -48.53 11.32 -25.85
C GLY A 217 -48.68 11.59 -24.34
N VAL A 218 -47.79 12.37 -23.72
CA VAL A 218 -47.88 12.77 -22.31
C VAL A 218 -48.03 14.29 -22.21
N SER A 219 -49.14 14.74 -21.65
CA SER A 219 -49.39 16.16 -21.37
C SER A 219 -49.18 16.46 -19.88
N ILE A 220 -48.45 17.55 -19.60
CA ILE A 220 -48.23 18.06 -18.24
C ILE A 220 -48.88 19.44 -18.17
N LEU A 221 -50.01 19.53 -17.45
CA LEU A 221 -50.84 20.73 -17.39
C LEU A 221 -50.83 21.32 -15.98
N PRO A 222 -50.88 22.65 -15.80
CA PRO A 222 -51.02 23.26 -14.48
C PRO A 222 -52.39 22.92 -13.86
N ASP A 223 -52.38 22.51 -12.59
CA ASP A 223 -53.57 22.07 -11.82
C ASP A 223 -53.67 22.82 -10.48
N GLY A 224 -53.34 24.11 -10.52
CA GLY A 224 -53.30 25.03 -9.37
C GLY A 224 -51.89 25.43 -8.91
N PRO A 225 -51.79 26.28 -7.85
CA PRO A 225 -50.52 26.79 -7.36
C PRO A 225 -49.59 25.65 -6.91
N GLY A 226 -48.47 25.49 -7.62
CA GLY A 226 -47.49 24.44 -7.31
C GLY A 226 -47.94 23.01 -7.61
N LYS A 227 -48.97 22.82 -8.46
CA LYS A 227 -49.48 21.51 -8.84
C LYS A 227 -49.52 21.35 -10.34
N PHE A 228 -49.17 20.16 -10.81
CA PHE A 228 -49.26 19.75 -12.19
C PHE A 228 -50.06 18.47 -12.31
N ARG A 229 -50.92 18.37 -13.32
CA ARG A 229 -51.60 17.15 -13.71
C ARG A 229 -50.89 16.54 -14.90
N VAL A 230 -50.51 15.27 -14.78
CA VAL A 230 -49.94 14.48 -15.86
C VAL A 230 -51.03 13.60 -16.47
N THR A 231 -51.27 13.72 -17.77
CA THR A 231 -52.28 12.97 -18.51
C THR A 231 -51.67 12.23 -19.71
N LEU A 232 -52.34 11.17 -20.16
CA LEU A 232 -52.00 10.45 -21.38
C LEU A 232 -52.96 10.86 -22.48
N ASP A 233 -52.42 11.39 -23.58
CA ASP A 233 -53.21 11.85 -24.71
C ASP A 233 -53.83 10.68 -25.48
N ASP A 234 -53.17 9.52 -25.44
CA ASP A 234 -53.58 8.27 -26.09
C ASP A 234 -54.54 7.41 -25.25
N LEU A 235 -54.70 7.72 -23.96
CA LEU A 235 -55.53 6.95 -23.01
C LEU A 235 -56.41 7.90 -22.17
N THR A 236 -57.37 8.54 -22.83
CA THR A 236 -58.24 9.57 -22.22
C THR A 236 -59.14 9.05 -21.10
N ASP A 237 -59.40 7.74 -21.08
CA ASP A 237 -60.25 7.11 -20.07
C ASP A 237 -59.52 6.89 -18.73
N ILE A 238 -58.19 7.08 -18.70
CA ILE A 238 -57.39 6.93 -17.49
C ILE A 238 -57.27 8.29 -16.80
N PRO A 239 -57.68 8.40 -15.52
CA PRO A 239 -57.55 9.65 -14.80
C PRO A 239 -56.07 10.05 -14.67
N GLY A 240 -55.79 11.31 -14.99
CA GLY A 240 -54.45 11.88 -14.82
C GLY A 240 -54.00 11.88 -13.36
N VAL A 241 -52.68 11.91 -13.15
CA VAL A 241 -52.09 12.00 -11.81
C VAL A 241 -51.66 13.42 -11.51
N THR A 242 -52.15 13.97 -10.40
CA THR A 242 -51.71 15.28 -9.90
C THR A 242 -50.48 15.11 -9.02
N VAL A 243 -49.44 15.90 -9.30
CA VAL A 243 -48.18 15.94 -8.55
C VAL A 243 -47.84 17.36 -8.11
N GLU A 244 -47.14 17.49 -6.99
CA GLU A 244 -46.74 18.79 -6.46
C GLU A 244 -45.31 19.16 -6.88
N THR A 245 -45.08 20.43 -7.21
CA THR A 245 -43.77 20.96 -7.62
C THR A 245 -42.68 20.67 -6.60
N LYS A 246 -43.00 20.74 -5.31
CA LYS A 246 -42.06 20.54 -4.21
C LYS A 246 -41.46 19.12 -4.16
N TRP A 247 -42.04 18.16 -4.87
CA TRP A 247 -41.53 16.79 -4.97
C TRP A 247 -40.37 16.65 -5.96
N PHE A 248 -40.10 17.69 -6.76
CA PHE A 248 -39.10 17.66 -7.81
C PHE A 248 -38.10 18.81 -7.64
N SER A 249 -36.83 18.51 -7.81
CA SER A 249 -35.74 19.50 -7.74
C SER A 249 -35.59 20.30 -9.03
N SER A 250 -36.17 19.83 -10.15
CA SER A 250 -36.14 20.50 -11.45
C SER A 250 -37.29 20.08 -12.36
N GLY A 251 -37.59 20.88 -13.40
CA GLY A 251 -38.57 20.51 -14.43
C GLY A 251 -38.21 19.22 -15.18
N ASN A 252 -36.92 18.89 -15.31
CA ASN A 252 -36.47 17.63 -15.91
C ASN A 252 -36.85 16.41 -15.06
N GLU A 253 -36.89 16.54 -13.73
CA GLU A 253 -37.34 15.44 -12.86
C GLU A 253 -38.85 15.21 -12.98
N LEU A 254 -39.63 16.29 -13.09
CA LEU A 254 -41.06 16.20 -13.37
C LEU A 254 -41.33 15.50 -14.72
N GLN A 255 -40.58 15.85 -15.77
CA GLN A 255 -40.70 15.19 -17.08
C GLN A 255 -40.29 13.71 -17.04
N LYS A 256 -39.23 13.36 -16.30
CA LYS A 256 -38.84 11.95 -16.12
C LYS A 256 -39.91 11.17 -15.38
N TYR A 257 -40.45 11.73 -14.30
CA TYR A 257 -41.56 11.13 -13.57
C TYR A 257 -42.77 10.91 -14.49
N ALA A 258 -43.13 11.91 -15.28
CA ALA A 258 -44.25 11.82 -16.23
C ALA A 258 -44.03 10.72 -17.28
N ALA A 259 -42.84 10.61 -17.86
CA ALA A 259 -42.50 9.55 -18.82
C ALA A 259 -42.49 8.15 -18.17
N ASP A 260 -41.93 8.01 -16.97
CA ASP A 260 -41.91 6.74 -16.23
C ASP A 260 -43.31 6.29 -15.83
N TRP A 261 -44.14 7.22 -15.33
CA TRP A 261 -45.55 6.99 -15.04
C TRP A 261 -46.30 6.54 -16.30
N ALA A 262 -46.16 7.29 -17.40
CA ALA A 262 -46.80 6.97 -18.68
C ALA A 262 -46.44 5.56 -19.18
N ARG A 263 -45.17 5.18 -19.12
CA ARG A 263 -44.70 3.85 -19.50
C ARG A 263 -45.33 2.76 -18.64
N ARG A 264 -45.38 2.94 -17.31
CA ARG A 264 -45.98 1.97 -16.38
C ARG A 264 -47.48 1.81 -16.65
N THR A 265 -48.20 2.92 -16.72
CA THR A 265 -49.64 2.93 -16.99
C THR A 265 -49.98 2.23 -18.31
N ARG A 266 -49.25 2.53 -19.41
CA ARG A 266 -49.44 1.85 -20.69
C ARG A 266 -49.15 0.34 -20.62
N THR A 267 -48.18 -0.07 -19.80
CA THR A 267 -47.86 -1.48 -19.60
C THR A 267 -48.99 -2.20 -18.87
N GLU A 268 -49.47 -1.62 -17.77
CA GLU A 268 -50.58 -2.15 -16.97
C GLU A 268 -51.88 -2.27 -17.79
N VAL A 269 -52.18 -1.26 -18.61
CA VAL A 269 -53.36 -1.28 -19.50
C VAL A 269 -53.27 -2.39 -20.53
N ARG A 270 -52.12 -2.55 -21.19
CA ARG A 270 -51.89 -3.64 -22.15
C ARG A 270 -52.01 -5.02 -21.49
N GLU A 271 -51.53 -5.16 -20.26
CA GLU A 271 -51.66 -6.41 -19.50
C GLU A 271 -53.13 -6.69 -19.16
N PHE A 272 -53.86 -5.68 -18.71
CA PHE A 272 -55.29 -5.78 -18.42
C PHE A 272 -56.11 -6.16 -19.67
N GLU A 273 -55.83 -5.52 -20.81
CA GLU A 273 -56.47 -5.87 -22.09
C GLU A 273 -56.16 -7.29 -22.54
N ARG A 274 -54.92 -7.76 -22.37
CA ARG A 274 -54.53 -9.15 -22.65
C ARG A 274 -55.29 -10.13 -21.76
N MET A 275 -55.40 -9.84 -20.46
CA MET A 275 -56.16 -10.68 -19.53
C MET A 275 -57.64 -10.71 -19.89
N ARG A 276 -58.23 -9.56 -20.22
CA ARG A 276 -59.64 -9.46 -20.65
C ARG A 276 -59.88 -10.25 -21.94
N ALA A 277 -58.97 -10.18 -22.90
CA ALA A 277 -59.05 -10.96 -24.14
C ALA A 277 -58.96 -12.47 -23.88
N ALA A 278 -58.06 -12.90 -22.99
CA ALA A 278 -57.91 -14.32 -22.62
C ALA A 278 -59.16 -14.88 -21.92
N VAL A 279 -59.77 -14.11 -21.00
CA VAL A 279 -61.01 -14.50 -20.32
C VAL A 279 -62.22 -14.47 -21.26
N GLY A 280 -62.29 -13.47 -22.16
CA GLY A 280 -63.32 -13.39 -23.19
C GLY A 280 -63.26 -14.52 -24.22
N PHE A 281 -62.06 -15.03 -24.53
CA PHE A 281 -61.89 -16.19 -25.41
C PHE A 281 -62.34 -17.50 -24.73
N SER A 282 -62.16 -17.61 -23.41
CA SER A 282 -62.56 -18.79 -22.62
C SER A 282 -64.08 -18.98 -22.52
N MET A 283 -64.88 -17.90 -22.58
CA MET A 283 -66.35 -18.00 -22.51
C MET A 283 -67.02 -18.32 -23.86
N ASN A 284 -66.32 -18.19 -24.98
CA ASN A 284 -66.85 -18.52 -26.31
C ASN A 284 -66.39 -19.88 -26.87
N SER A 285 -65.55 -20.63 -26.14
CA SER A 285 -65.07 -21.97 -26.55
C SER A 285 -65.83 -23.14 -25.91
N GLU A 286 -66.89 -22.88 -25.13
CA GLU A 286 -67.78 -23.91 -24.56
C GLU A 286 -69.21 -23.84 -25.16
N LYS A 287 -69.30 -23.69 -26.49
CA LYS A 287 -70.54 -23.96 -27.24
C LYS A 287 -70.27 -24.82 -28.45
#